data_AF-A0A7S3DZA4-F1
#
_entry.id   AF-A0A7S3DZA4-F1
#
_cell.length_a   1.000
_cell.length_b   1.000
_cell.length_c   1.000
_cell.angle_alpha   90.00
_cell.angle_beta   90.00
_cell.angle_gamma   90.00
#
_symmetry.space_group_name_H-M   'P 1'
#
loop_
_entity.id
_entity.type
_entity.pdbx_description
1 polymer ?
#
loop_
_entity_poly.entity_id
_entity_poly.type
_entity_poly.pdbx_seq_one_letter_code
_entity_poly.pdbx_strand_id
1 'polypeptide(L)'
;VFFALPELYILQQGNGRAALCLAYLQIFASIVLYVKVQIYARRSDLELLCILACSLYCSQIFHATGHQCQFSALQYNAAFVGFETFSWWRGFALMMANTWASHILVVLLMAVLYARRGAKDRATGYLAFGLTFSVQSLCVMVCCMLHGRHLMVWGVFAPKFIFNSVALVLTDVLLLFTYAI
;
A
#
# COMPACT_ATOMS: atom_id res chain seq x y z
N VAL A 1 -2.23 17.76 10.62
CA VAL A 1 -2.91 18.74 9.72
C VAL A 1 -2.05 19.09 8.51
N PHE A 2 -0.74 19.36 8.66
CA PHE A 2 0.15 19.63 7.51
C PHE A 2 0.51 18.42 6.62
N PHE A 3 0.39 17.19 7.11
CA PHE A 3 0.64 15.98 6.30
C PHE A 3 -0.51 15.61 5.33
N ALA A 4 -1.70 16.18 5.49
CA ALA A 4 -2.87 15.88 4.66
C ALA A 4 -3.13 16.90 3.53
N LEU A 5 -2.37 18.00 3.50
CA LEU A 5 -2.52 19.04 2.46
C LEU A 5 -2.11 18.55 1.05
N PRO A 6 -1.07 17.70 0.88
CA PRO A 6 -0.78 17.10 -0.42
C PRO A 6 -1.93 16.20 -0.91
N GLU A 7 -2.54 15.42 0.00
CA GLU A 7 -3.67 14.53 -0.32
C GLU A 7 -4.92 15.32 -0.74
N LEU A 8 -5.20 16.46 -0.12
CA LEU A 8 -6.31 17.36 -0.47
C LEU A 8 -6.09 18.11 -1.80
N TYR A 9 -4.84 18.42 -2.15
CA TYR A 9 -4.51 19.05 -3.44
C TYR A 9 -4.58 18.05 -4.60
N ILE A 10 -4.17 16.79 -4.37
CA ILE A 10 -4.20 15.71 -5.38
C ILE A 10 -5.63 15.19 -5.64
N LEU A 11 -6.54 15.37 -4.67
CA LEU A 11 -7.98 15.13 -4.81
C LEU A 11 -8.66 15.96 -5.92
N GLN A 12 -7.99 16.93 -6.54
CA GLN A 12 -8.55 17.74 -7.63
C GLN A 12 -8.39 17.14 -9.04
N GLN A 13 -7.57 16.10 -9.22
CA GLN A 13 -7.29 15.52 -10.54
C GLN A 13 -7.98 14.15 -10.72
N GLY A 14 -9.20 14.14 -11.29
CA GLY A 14 -9.83 12.94 -11.90
C GLY A 14 -10.96 12.22 -11.13
N ASN A 15 -11.56 11.22 -11.79
CA ASN A 15 -12.70 10.37 -11.33
C ASN A 15 -12.40 9.49 -10.09
N GLY A 16 -11.22 9.62 -9.48
CA GLY A 16 -10.78 8.84 -8.32
C GLY A 16 -11.43 9.22 -6.98
N ARG A 17 -12.22 10.30 -6.91
CA ARG A 17 -12.85 10.78 -5.66
C ARG A 17 -13.83 9.79 -5.04
N ALA A 18 -14.67 9.16 -5.85
CA ALA A 18 -15.64 8.16 -5.38
C ALA A 18 -14.92 6.89 -4.94
N ALA A 19 -13.91 6.47 -5.71
CA ALA A 19 -13.02 5.37 -5.33
C ALA A 19 -12.36 5.68 -3.99
N LEU A 20 -11.72 6.84 -3.81
CA LEU A 20 -11.12 7.29 -2.54
C LEU A 20 -12.12 7.35 -1.37
N CYS A 21 -13.35 7.82 -1.60
CA CYS A 21 -14.36 7.90 -0.54
C CYS A 21 -14.81 6.51 -0.07
N LEU A 22 -15.18 5.63 -1.01
CA LEU A 22 -15.50 4.22 -0.72
C LEU A 22 -14.34 3.52 -0.05
N ALA A 23 -13.15 3.90 -0.48
CA ALA A 23 -11.92 3.39 0.01
C ALA A 23 -11.71 3.77 1.50
N TYR A 24 -11.82 5.05 1.86
CA TYR A 24 -11.72 5.49 3.25
C TYR A 24 -12.83 4.91 4.13
N LEU A 25 -14.05 4.80 3.62
CA LEU A 25 -15.17 4.18 4.33
C LEU A 25 -14.91 2.69 4.62
N GLN A 26 -14.32 1.96 3.67
CA GLN A 26 -13.98 0.56 3.85
C GLN A 26 -12.86 0.36 4.88
N ILE A 27 -11.82 1.21 4.92
CA ILE A 27 -10.84 1.21 6.02
C ILE A 27 -11.53 1.46 7.35
N PHE A 28 -12.37 2.49 7.41
CA PHE A 28 -13.01 2.86 8.66
C PHE A 28 -13.87 1.70 9.19
N ALA A 29 -14.62 1.05 8.29
CA ALA A 29 -15.39 -0.14 8.60
C ALA A 29 -14.49 -1.32 9.05
N SER A 30 -13.37 -1.58 8.38
CA SER A 30 -12.46 -2.67 8.74
C SER A 30 -11.78 -2.44 10.09
N ILE A 31 -11.40 -1.20 10.42
CA ILE A 31 -10.87 -0.81 11.74
C ILE A 31 -11.94 -0.99 12.81
N VAL A 32 -13.16 -0.48 12.60
CA VAL A 32 -14.26 -0.62 13.58
C VAL A 32 -14.60 -2.08 13.81
N LEU A 33 -14.65 -2.89 12.75
CA LEU A 33 -14.92 -4.31 12.84
C LEU A 33 -13.79 -5.04 13.57
N TYR A 34 -12.54 -4.75 13.24
CA TYR A 34 -11.36 -5.28 13.94
C TYR A 34 -11.45 -4.96 15.43
N VAL A 35 -11.64 -3.69 15.81
CA VAL A 35 -11.78 -3.27 17.22
C VAL A 35 -12.96 -3.97 17.91
N LYS A 36 -14.12 -4.09 17.25
CA LYS A 36 -15.28 -4.82 17.81
C LYS A 36 -14.96 -6.30 18.04
N VAL A 37 -14.30 -6.97 17.11
CA VAL A 37 -13.87 -8.37 17.27
C VAL A 37 -12.94 -8.51 18.47
N GLN A 38 -12.03 -7.54 18.63
CA GLN A 38 -11.11 -7.53 19.76
C GLN A 38 -11.82 -7.35 21.11
N ILE A 39 -12.88 -6.54 21.17
CA ILE A 39 -13.59 -6.26 22.42
C ILE A 39 -14.62 -7.35 22.75
N TYR A 40 -15.35 -7.86 21.76
CA TYR A 40 -16.56 -8.66 22.01
C TYR A 40 -16.44 -10.16 21.71
N ALA A 41 -15.56 -10.62 20.79
CA ALA A 41 -15.71 -11.97 20.24
C ALA A 41 -14.44 -12.81 20.03
N ARG A 42 -13.23 -12.26 20.20
CA ARG A 42 -11.91 -12.95 20.01
C ARG A 42 -11.93 -14.09 18.98
N ARG A 43 -12.45 -13.80 17.78
CA ARG A 43 -12.58 -14.78 16.69
C ARG A 43 -11.50 -14.54 15.64
N SER A 44 -10.53 -15.44 15.58
CA SER A 44 -9.35 -15.36 14.70
C SER A 44 -9.68 -15.21 13.22
N ASP A 45 -10.76 -15.84 12.75
CA ASP A 45 -11.13 -15.83 11.32
C ASP A 45 -11.51 -14.42 10.84
N LEU A 46 -12.17 -13.65 11.69
CA LEU A 46 -12.68 -12.33 11.34
C LEU A 46 -11.56 -11.27 11.40
N GLU A 47 -10.62 -11.43 12.33
CA GLU A 47 -9.40 -10.61 12.36
C GLU A 47 -8.58 -10.81 11.09
N LEU A 48 -8.42 -12.06 10.63
CA LEU A 48 -7.73 -12.37 9.39
C LEU A 48 -8.44 -11.72 8.19
N LEU A 49 -9.78 -11.79 8.11
CA LEU A 49 -10.55 -11.14 7.05
C LEU A 49 -10.32 -9.63 7.02
N CYS A 50 -10.27 -8.96 8.18
CA CYS A 50 -9.95 -7.53 8.26
C CYS A 50 -8.56 -7.22 7.71
N ILE A 51 -7.56 -8.03 8.03
CA ILE A 51 -6.17 -7.85 7.57
C ILE A 51 -6.10 -8.03 6.05
N LEU A 52 -6.75 -9.07 5.52
CA LEU A 52 -6.87 -9.31 4.08
C LEU A 52 -7.54 -8.11 3.39
N ALA A 53 -8.65 -7.60 3.94
CA ALA A 53 -9.33 -6.42 3.40
C ALA A 53 -8.44 -5.17 3.41
N CYS A 54 -7.70 -4.92 4.51
CA CYS A 54 -6.76 -3.80 4.60
C CYS A 54 -5.60 -3.90 3.60
N SER A 55 -5.13 -5.11 3.28
CA SER A 55 -4.08 -5.30 2.28
C SER A 55 -4.54 -5.01 0.85
N LEU A 56 -5.70 -5.53 0.44
CA LEU A 56 -6.30 -5.25 -0.87
C LEU A 56 -6.58 -3.75 -1.03
N TYR A 57 -6.97 -3.13 0.07
CA TYR A 57 -7.22 -1.72 0.16
C TYR A 57 -6.00 -0.85 -0.13
N CYS A 58 -4.83 -1.24 0.36
CA CYS A 58 -3.56 -0.54 0.11
C CYS A 58 -3.33 -0.30 -1.40
N SER A 59 -3.60 -1.34 -2.22
CA SER A 59 -3.51 -1.28 -3.68
C SER A 59 -4.58 -0.34 -4.30
N GLN A 60 -5.77 -0.24 -3.69
CA GLN A 60 -6.81 0.69 -4.14
C GLN A 60 -6.41 2.14 -3.88
N ILE A 61 -5.86 2.48 -2.69
CA ILE A 61 -5.37 3.85 -2.42
C ILE A 61 -4.32 4.28 -3.43
N PHE A 62 -3.40 3.38 -3.77
CA PHE A 62 -2.36 3.66 -4.77
C PHE A 62 -2.99 4.14 -6.08
N HIS A 63 -3.97 3.39 -6.61
CA HIS A 63 -4.65 3.79 -7.85
C HIS A 63 -5.56 5.01 -7.68
N ALA A 64 -6.18 5.15 -6.52
CA ALA A 64 -7.13 6.21 -6.22
C ALA A 64 -6.45 7.58 -6.00
N THR A 65 -5.18 7.60 -5.58
CA THR A 65 -4.31 8.80 -5.54
C THR A 65 -3.76 9.21 -6.93
N GLY A 66 -4.22 8.54 -7.99
CA GLY A 66 -3.82 8.84 -9.37
C GLY A 66 -2.50 8.18 -9.79
N HIS A 67 -1.87 7.36 -8.94
CA HIS A 67 -0.72 6.59 -9.36
C HIS A 67 -1.10 5.45 -10.30
N GLN A 68 -0.28 5.26 -11.32
CA GLN A 68 -0.40 4.16 -12.25
C GLN A 68 0.92 3.38 -12.25
N CYS A 69 0.86 2.08 -12.55
CA CYS A 69 2.07 1.28 -12.68
C CYS A 69 2.69 1.49 -14.07
N GLN A 70 3.07 2.73 -14.37
CA GLN A 70 3.72 3.16 -15.61
C GLN A 70 4.80 4.18 -15.27
N PHE A 71 5.98 4.09 -15.89
CA PHE A 71 7.09 5.00 -15.60
C PHE A 71 6.82 6.45 -16.03
N SER A 72 5.98 6.64 -17.06
CA SER A 72 5.51 7.96 -17.50
C SER A 72 4.55 8.62 -16.50
N ALA A 73 3.88 7.83 -15.66
CA ALA A 73 2.91 8.31 -14.68
C ALA A 73 3.52 8.60 -13.30
N LEU A 74 4.85 8.50 -13.15
CA LEU A 74 5.52 8.90 -11.91
C LEU A 74 5.34 10.39 -11.66
N GLN A 75 4.97 10.74 -10.42
CA GLN A 75 4.78 12.13 -10.01
C GLN A 75 6.14 12.77 -9.68
N TYR A 76 6.94 13.10 -10.70
CA TYR A 76 8.29 13.67 -10.53
C TYR A 76 8.31 14.98 -9.72
N ASN A 77 7.22 15.75 -9.74
CA ASN A 77 7.07 16.97 -8.95
C ASN A 77 7.21 16.72 -7.44
N ALA A 78 6.92 15.50 -6.96
CA ALA A 78 7.09 15.13 -5.56
C ALA A 78 8.56 15.25 -5.07
N ALA A 79 9.53 15.16 -5.98
CA ALA A 79 10.96 15.31 -5.66
C ALA A 79 11.35 16.72 -5.20
N PHE A 80 10.50 17.72 -5.45
CA PHE A 80 10.74 19.14 -5.15
C PHE A 80 9.90 19.66 -3.99
N VAL A 81 9.14 18.80 -3.31
CA VAL A 81 8.30 19.24 -2.19
C VAL A 81 9.19 19.73 -1.06
N GLY A 82 9.12 21.03 -0.78
CA GLY A 82 9.89 21.70 0.28
C GLY A 82 11.28 22.20 -0.14
N PHE A 83 11.67 22.10 -1.41
CA PHE A 83 13.00 22.53 -1.88
C PHE A 83 12.96 23.12 -3.30
N GLU A 84 13.73 24.19 -3.54
CA GLU A 84 13.83 24.82 -4.86
C GLU A 84 14.89 24.17 -5.76
N THR A 85 15.92 23.54 -5.17
CA THR A 85 17.02 22.89 -5.91
C THR A 85 16.86 21.37 -5.94
N PHE A 86 17.01 20.77 -7.11
CA PHE A 86 17.04 19.31 -7.25
C PHE A 86 18.31 18.72 -6.63
N SER A 87 18.13 17.65 -5.87
CA SER A 87 19.23 16.77 -5.47
C SER A 87 18.80 15.33 -5.63
N TRP A 88 19.64 14.50 -6.26
CA TRP A 88 19.24 13.17 -6.68
C TRP A 88 18.79 12.25 -5.54
N TRP A 89 19.52 12.21 -4.41
CA TRP A 89 19.17 11.34 -3.28
C TRP A 89 17.85 11.73 -2.60
N ARG A 90 17.66 13.01 -2.26
CA ARG A 90 16.41 13.48 -1.62
C ARG A 90 15.23 13.40 -2.57
N GLY A 91 15.42 13.77 -3.84
CA GLY A 91 14.38 13.71 -4.86
C GLY A 91 13.90 12.27 -5.06
N PHE A 92 14.82 11.32 -5.15
CA PHE A 92 14.50 9.90 -5.18
C PHE A 92 13.73 9.45 -3.94
N ALA A 93 14.21 9.78 -2.74
CA ALA A 93 13.54 9.38 -1.50
C ALA A 93 12.11 9.94 -1.38
N LEU A 94 11.90 11.22 -1.70
CA LEU A 94 10.58 11.85 -1.67
C LEU A 94 9.63 11.27 -2.71
N MET A 95 10.14 11.00 -3.92
CA MET A 95 9.36 10.39 -4.99
C MET A 95 8.96 8.94 -4.67
N MET A 96 9.86 8.16 -4.08
CA MET A 96 9.56 6.81 -3.57
C MET A 96 8.53 6.88 -2.43
N ALA A 97 8.72 7.78 -1.46
CA ALA A 97 7.79 7.97 -0.36
C ALA A 97 6.38 8.35 -0.86
N ASN A 98 6.27 9.19 -1.89
CA ASN A 98 5.01 9.55 -2.52
C ASN A 98 4.37 8.37 -3.27
N THR A 99 5.16 7.63 -4.05
CA THR A 99 4.66 6.53 -4.88
C THR A 99 4.14 5.35 -4.05
N TRP A 100 4.82 5.02 -2.95
CA TRP A 100 4.43 3.93 -2.05
C TRP A 100 3.82 4.42 -0.73
N ALA A 101 3.32 5.66 -0.69
CA ALA A 101 2.73 6.26 0.52
C ALA A 101 1.65 5.37 1.15
N SER A 102 0.79 4.74 0.34
CA SER A 102 -0.26 3.84 0.83
C SER A 102 0.30 2.63 1.57
N HIS A 103 1.41 2.05 1.10
CA HIS A 103 2.03 0.87 1.69
C HIS A 103 2.69 1.24 3.02
N ILE A 104 3.37 2.39 3.05
CA ILE A 104 3.97 2.94 4.28
C ILE A 104 2.89 3.20 5.33
N LEU A 105 1.81 3.88 4.97
CA LEU A 105 0.71 4.22 5.89
C LEU A 105 0.02 2.98 6.47
N VAL A 106 -0.28 1.97 5.65
CA VAL A 106 -0.97 0.77 6.13
C VAL A 106 -0.06 -0.07 7.03
N VAL A 107 1.25 -0.16 6.74
CA VAL A 107 2.19 -0.85 7.64
C VAL A 107 2.31 -0.13 8.99
N LEU A 108 2.36 1.20 9.00
CA LEU A 108 2.34 1.99 10.24
C LEU A 108 1.04 1.78 11.03
N LEU A 109 -0.11 1.73 10.35
CA LEU A 109 -1.40 1.40 10.97
C LEU A 109 -1.36 0.00 11.60
N MET A 110 -0.76 -0.98 10.93
CA MET A 110 -0.58 -2.33 11.48
C MET A 110 0.31 -2.34 12.72
N ALA A 111 1.41 -1.58 12.70
CA ALA A 111 2.27 -1.43 13.87
C ALA A 111 1.50 -0.88 15.08
N VAL A 112 0.65 0.13 14.88
CA VAL A 112 -0.18 0.69 15.95
C VAL A 112 -1.20 -0.32 16.47
N LEU A 113 -1.91 -1.04 15.59
CA LEU A 113 -2.93 -2.02 15.98
C LEU A 113 -2.35 -3.22 16.74
N TYR A 114 -1.12 -3.62 16.41
CA TYR A 114 -0.43 -4.76 17.03
C TYR A 114 0.60 -4.38 18.11
N ALA A 115 0.80 -3.09 18.40
CA ALA A 115 1.79 -2.61 19.37
C ALA A 115 1.66 -3.25 20.77
N ARG A 116 0.41 -3.48 21.22
CA ARG A 116 0.12 -4.06 22.55
C ARG A 116 -0.19 -5.57 22.51
N ARG A 117 -0.01 -6.23 21.36
CA ARG A 117 -0.28 -7.67 21.21
C ARG A 117 0.92 -8.51 21.63
N GLY A 118 0.63 -9.73 22.09
CA GLY A 118 1.65 -10.73 22.35
C GLY A 118 2.40 -11.13 21.07
N ALA A 119 3.63 -11.62 21.22
CA ALA A 119 4.53 -11.90 20.10
C ALA A 119 3.93 -12.87 19.07
N LYS A 120 3.17 -13.89 19.51
CA LYS A 120 2.51 -14.87 18.62
C LYS A 120 1.42 -14.23 17.75
N ASP A 121 0.58 -13.40 18.35
CA ASP A 121 -0.51 -12.72 17.64
C ASP A 121 0.04 -11.68 16.66
N ARG A 122 1.11 -10.97 17.06
CA ARG A 122 1.84 -10.02 16.21
C ARG A 122 2.46 -10.72 15.00
N ALA A 123 3.19 -11.81 15.21
CA ALA A 123 3.80 -12.56 14.12
C ALA A 123 2.75 -13.06 13.12
N THR A 124 1.65 -13.63 13.61
CA THR A 124 0.55 -14.12 12.76
C THR A 124 -0.06 -13.00 11.91
N GLY A 125 -0.31 -11.83 12.51
CA GLY A 125 -0.89 -10.68 11.79
C GLY A 125 0.04 -10.13 10.69
N TYR A 126 1.33 -9.99 11.00
CA TYR A 126 2.33 -9.48 10.06
C TYR A 126 2.58 -10.46 8.91
N LEU A 127 2.66 -11.77 9.22
CA LEU A 127 2.80 -12.82 8.22
C LEU A 127 1.57 -12.87 7.32
N ALA A 128 0.36 -12.83 7.88
CA ALA A 128 -0.87 -12.79 7.10
C ALA A 128 -0.90 -11.57 6.15
N PHE A 129 -0.52 -10.40 6.64
CA PHE A 129 -0.45 -9.19 5.83
C PHE A 129 0.61 -9.31 4.71
N GLY A 130 1.85 -9.72 5.00
CA GLY A 130 2.90 -9.90 3.98
C GLY A 130 2.55 -10.95 2.93
N LEU A 131 1.89 -12.04 3.33
CA LEU A 131 1.44 -13.10 2.42
C LEU A 131 0.48 -12.58 1.34
N THR A 132 -0.38 -11.60 1.64
CA THR A 132 -1.29 -11.05 0.63
C THR A 132 -0.57 -10.34 -0.50
N PHE A 133 0.43 -9.52 -0.19
CA PHE A 133 1.26 -8.85 -1.20
C PHE A 133 2.08 -9.85 -2.00
N SER A 134 2.55 -10.91 -1.34
CA SER A 134 3.28 -12.01 -1.98
C SER A 134 2.38 -12.73 -3.00
N VAL A 135 1.15 -13.08 -2.62
CA VAL A 135 0.16 -13.70 -3.53
C VAL A 135 -0.17 -12.75 -4.68
N GLN A 136 -0.37 -11.46 -4.43
CA GLN A 136 -0.60 -10.47 -5.49
C GLN A 136 0.57 -10.43 -6.49
N SER A 137 1.81 -10.48 -6.01
CA SER A 137 3.01 -10.48 -6.86
C SER A 137 3.14 -11.76 -7.69
N LEU A 138 2.87 -12.91 -7.09
CA LEU A 138 2.83 -14.19 -7.81
C LEU A 138 1.75 -14.19 -8.90
N CYS A 139 0.55 -13.67 -8.60
CA CYS A 139 -0.51 -13.55 -9.59
C CYS A 139 -0.09 -12.66 -10.76
N VAL A 140 0.53 -11.49 -10.51
CA VAL A 140 1.03 -10.60 -11.56
C VAL A 140 2.14 -11.28 -12.37
N MET A 141 3.05 -12.02 -11.73
CA MET A 141 4.10 -12.79 -12.39
C MET A 141 3.51 -13.86 -13.31
N VAL A 142 2.57 -14.67 -12.82
CA VAL A 142 1.87 -15.69 -13.62
C VAL A 142 1.15 -15.06 -14.80
N CYS A 143 0.41 -13.96 -14.58
CA CYS A 143 -0.24 -13.22 -15.66
C CYS A 143 0.78 -12.72 -16.70
N CYS A 144 1.92 -12.18 -16.27
CA CYS A 144 2.99 -11.72 -17.17
C CYS A 144 3.56 -12.88 -18.00
N MET A 145 3.79 -14.04 -17.37
CA MET A 145 4.27 -15.25 -18.05
C MET A 145 3.28 -15.75 -19.10
N LEU A 146 1.99 -15.82 -18.75
CA LEU A 146 0.93 -16.28 -19.67
C LEU A 146 0.77 -15.33 -20.87
N HIS A 147 0.84 -14.02 -20.64
CA HIS A 147 0.75 -13.02 -21.70
C HIS A 147 2.11 -12.74 -22.38
N GLY A 148 3.15 -13.52 -22.02
CA GLY A 148 4.55 -13.43 -22.48
C GLY A 148 4.75 -13.33 -23.99
N ARG A 149 3.79 -13.81 -24.79
CA ARG A 149 3.84 -13.88 -26.26
C ARG A 149 3.06 -12.74 -26.95
N HIS A 150 2.39 -11.89 -26.18
CA HIS A 150 1.61 -10.77 -26.70
C HIS A 150 2.44 -9.49 -26.68
N LEU A 151 2.27 -8.62 -27.69
CA LEU A 151 3.04 -7.37 -27.87
C LEU A 151 2.99 -6.45 -26.63
N MET A 152 1.94 -6.58 -25.81
CA MET A 152 1.69 -5.74 -24.63
C MET A 152 2.54 -6.09 -23.39
N VAL A 153 3.37 -7.14 -23.42
CA VAL A 153 4.25 -7.54 -22.30
C VAL A 153 5.12 -6.39 -21.81
N TRP A 154 5.82 -5.73 -22.73
CA TRP A 154 6.79 -4.70 -22.35
C TRP A 154 6.11 -3.37 -22.04
N GLY A 155 4.98 -3.07 -22.69
CA GLY A 155 4.27 -1.80 -22.51
C GLY A 155 3.38 -1.74 -21.26
N VAL A 156 2.79 -2.87 -20.86
CA VAL A 156 1.77 -2.89 -19.78
C VAL A 156 2.20 -3.79 -18.63
N PHE A 157 2.67 -5.01 -18.91
CA PHE A 157 2.92 -6.01 -17.86
C PHE A 157 4.25 -5.82 -17.14
N ALA A 158 5.32 -5.46 -17.86
CA ALA A 158 6.64 -5.25 -17.24
C ALA A 158 6.63 -4.10 -16.21
N PRO A 159 6.06 -2.91 -16.52
CA PRO A 159 5.89 -1.87 -15.50
C PRO A 159 5.05 -2.33 -14.31
N LYS A 160 3.92 -3.02 -14.53
CA LYS A 160 3.08 -3.53 -13.44
C LYS A 160 3.83 -4.50 -12.54
N PHE A 161 4.61 -5.42 -13.11
CA PHE A 161 5.43 -6.37 -12.37
C PHE A 161 6.51 -5.67 -11.54
N ILE A 162 7.23 -4.70 -12.12
CA ILE A 162 8.30 -3.97 -11.42
C ILE A 162 7.72 -3.21 -10.22
N PHE A 163 6.64 -2.44 -10.40
CA PHE A 163 6.03 -1.69 -9.30
C PHE A 163 5.52 -2.62 -8.19
N ASN A 164 4.92 -3.76 -8.55
CA ASN A 164 4.43 -4.71 -7.56
C ASN A 164 5.57 -5.41 -6.81
N SER A 165 6.69 -5.67 -7.49
CA SER A 165 7.90 -6.25 -6.88
C SER A 165 8.57 -5.28 -5.91
N VAL A 166 8.70 -4.00 -6.30
CA VAL A 166 9.23 -2.96 -5.42
C VAL A 166 8.29 -2.73 -4.23
N ALA A 167 6.97 -2.72 -4.46
CA ALA A 167 5.97 -2.63 -3.39
C ALA A 167 6.09 -3.79 -2.39
N LEU A 168 6.27 -5.02 -2.88
CA LEU A 168 6.47 -6.20 -2.03
C LEU A 168 7.72 -6.05 -1.16
N VAL A 169 8.88 -5.79 -1.77
CA VAL A 169 10.15 -5.65 -1.03
C VAL A 169 10.07 -4.51 -0.02
N LEU A 170 9.50 -3.37 -0.40
CA LEU A 170 9.30 -2.23 0.51
C LEU A 170 8.39 -2.61 1.68
N THR A 171 7.30 -3.32 1.42
CA THR A 171 6.37 -3.76 2.47
C THR A 171 7.05 -4.75 3.42
N ASP A 172 7.79 -5.72 2.90
CA ASP A 172 8.51 -6.71 3.71
C ASP A 172 9.56 -6.06 4.61
N VAL A 173 10.36 -5.12 4.07
CA VAL A 173 11.35 -4.37 4.85
C VAL A 173 10.68 -3.55 5.96
N LEU A 174 9.57 -2.87 5.66
CA LEU A 174 8.84 -2.07 6.65
C LEU A 174 8.17 -2.95 7.72
N LEU A 175 7.64 -4.12 7.35
CA LEU A 175 7.08 -5.08 8.30
C LEU A 175 8.15 -5.61 9.25
N LEU A 176 9.33 -5.98 8.73
CA LEU A 176 10.45 -6.42 9.57
C LEU A 176 10.93 -5.31 10.50
N PHE A 177 11.05 -4.08 9.99
CA PHE A 177 11.44 -2.92 10.78
C PHE A 177 10.44 -2.63 11.91
N THR A 178 9.15 -2.60 11.60
CA THR A 178 8.09 -2.32 12.60
C THR A 178 7.83 -3.49 13.54
N TYR A 179 8.19 -4.72 13.17
CA TYR A 179 8.13 -5.87 14.08
C TYR A 179 9.26 -5.85 15.11
N ALA A 180 10.44 -5.33 14.72
CA ALA A 180 11.62 -5.23 15.58
C ALA A 180 11.54 -4.10 16.63
N ILE A 181 10.68 -3.11 16.41
CA ILE A 181 10.39 -2.00 17.34
C ILE A 181 9.31 -2.42 18.35
#